data_AF-A0A934LT71-F1
#
_entry.id   AF-A0A934LT71-F1
#
_cell.length_a   1.000
_cell.length_b   1.000
_cell.length_c   1.000
_cell.angle_alpha   90.00
_cell.angle_beta   90.00
_cell.angle_gamma   90.00
#
_symmetry.space_group_name_H-M   'P 1'
#
loop_
_entity.id
_entity.type
_entity.pdbx_description
1 polymer ?
#
loop_
_entity_poly.entity_id
_entity_poly.type
_entity_poly.pdbx_seq_one_letter_code
_entity_poly.pdbx_strand_id
1 'polypeptide(L)'
;MPSETRPIFCPQCGERLIIKTVGTRERLTCPQCHYVHYQNPVPGVGLLIEVDQGVVLVKRGGHVKPGQWALPSGYVEADESVEEAAIRESKEETGLEVTLVELVGVYSFPEGPPQSGIIVFYRAKPTGGSLRAGDDAQEVQVFQPGQFPEMPFRTHRQALQRWLALHEKAASPSDHHNGGFHVRQAEPPDGQSVLALLRLIDANQNLTEEDWSAVYQRFCERQTLTVFVAESNTTPGRVIGFVALSLVQTLTGGRGWIEDMAVAVDYRGEGVGAALLEATLRHANRLSLTHLYVNIERGSTRARAFFQAAGFADSSISYLRIR
;
A
#
# COMPACT_ATOMS: atom_id res chain seq x y z
N MET A 1 37.01 -0.23 -8.14
CA MET A 1 37.05 -0.23 -9.61
C MET A 1 35.61 -0.06 -10.11
N PRO A 2 35.15 1.11 -10.60
CA PRO A 2 33.85 1.21 -11.25
C PRO A 2 34.06 1.54 -12.74
N SER A 3 34.23 0.51 -13.57
CA SER A 3 34.48 0.64 -15.00
C SER A 3 34.00 -0.61 -15.73
N GLU A 4 32.70 -0.83 -15.77
CA GLU A 4 32.01 -1.80 -16.65
C GLU A 4 30.54 -1.35 -16.66
N THR A 5 29.86 -0.96 -17.74
CA THR A 5 30.15 -0.90 -19.17
C THR A 5 29.19 0.14 -19.75
N ARG A 6 29.64 1.39 -19.97
CA ARG A 6 28.86 2.31 -20.80
C ARG A 6 28.88 1.78 -22.24
N PRO A 7 27.74 1.64 -22.93
CA PRO A 7 27.74 1.15 -24.30
C PRO A 7 28.59 2.09 -25.16
N ILE A 8 29.52 1.50 -25.92
CA ILE A 8 30.41 2.25 -26.82
C ILE A 8 29.76 2.41 -28.20
N PHE A 9 28.95 1.43 -28.60
CA PHE A 9 28.29 1.38 -29.90
C PHE A 9 26.77 1.45 -29.76
N CYS A 10 26.12 2.00 -30.79
CA CYS A 10 24.67 2.15 -30.86
C CYS A 10 24.00 0.79 -31.05
N PRO A 11 23.04 0.40 -30.19
CA PRO A 11 22.36 -0.89 -30.31
C PRO A 11 21.46 -0.99 -31.55
N GLN A 12 21.16 0.13 -32.23
CA GLN A 12 20.32 0.15 -33.43
C GLN A 12 21.09 0.05 -34.76
N CYS A 13 22.29 0.62 -34.84
CA CYS A 13 23.02 0.73 -36.11
C CYS A 13 24.53 0.44 -36.03
N GLY A 14 25.07 0.16 -34.84
CA GLY A 14 26.49 -0.15 -34.65
C GLY A 14 27.44 1.05 -34.61
N GLU A 15 26.97 2.27 -34.90
CA GLU A 15 27.80 3.48 -34.87
C GLU A 15 28.28 3.84 -33.46
N ARG A 16 29.45 4.48 -33.32
CA ARG A 16 29.99 4.87 -32.02
C ARG A 16 29.15 5.96 -31.36
N LEU A 17 28.78 5.76 -30.10
CA LEU A 17 28.01 6.74 -29.33
C LEU A 17 28.90 7.93 -28.92
N ILE A 18 28.32 9.13 -28.97
CA ILE A 18 28.95 10.39 -28.54
C ILE A 18 28.16 11.02 -27.40
N ILE A 19 28.84 11.76 -26.51
CA ILE A 19 28.16 12.53 -25.47
C ILE A 19 27.62 13.82 -26.10
N LYS A 20 26.30 14.05 -25.95
CA LYS A 20 25.63 15.28 -26.38
C LYS A 20 24.64 15.72 -25.30
N THR A 21 24.48 17.03 -25.15
CA THR A 21 23.44 17.60 -24.30
C THR A 21 22.06 17.40 -24.95
N VAL A 22 21.18 16.68 -24.26
CA VAL A 22 19.77 16.48 -24.65
C VAL A 22 18.90 17.05 -23.54
N GLY A 23 18.21 18.17 -23.83
CA GLY A 23 17.54 18.97 -22.81
C GLY A 23 18.55 19.63 -21.87
N THR A 24 18.51 19.29 -20.58
CA THR A 24 19.40 19.83 -19.54
C THR A 24 20.49 18.87 -19.06
N ARG A 25 20.62 17.68 -19.69
CA ARG A 25 21.58 16.66 -19.25
C ARG A 25 22.42 16.12 -20.41
N GLU A 26 23.64 15.73 -20.09
CA GLU A 26 24.51 14.99 -21.00
C GLU A 26 24.05 13.53 -21.14
N ARG A 27 24.07 13.03 -22.38
CA ARG A 27 23.64 11.67 -22.73
C ARG A 27 24.52 11.09 -23.83
N LEU A 28 24.63 9.76 -23.84
CA LEU A 28 25.15 9.05 -25.00
C LEU A 28 24.10 9.08 -26.11
N THR A 29 24.52 9.55 -27.29
CA THR A 29 23.67 9.73 -28.46
C THR A 29 24.37 9.16 -29.70
N CYS A 30 23.60 8.57 -30.60
CA CYS A 30 24.11 8.12 -31.88
C CYS A 30 24.10 9.29 -32.88
N PRO A 31 25.24 9.65 -33.49
CA PRO A 31 25.28 10.72 -34.50
C PRO A 31 24.58 10.32 -35.81
N GLN A 32 24.50 9.01 -36.11
CA GLN A 32 23.94 8.50 -37.38
C GLN A 32 22.43 8.32 -37.34
N CYS A 33 21.88 7.58 -36.37
CA CYS A 33 20.44 7.29 -36.29
C CYS A 33 19.69 8.10 -35.22
N HIS A 34 20.39 9.00 -34.52
CA HIS A 34 19.83 9.86 -33.47
C HIS A 34 19.27 9.13 -32.23
N TYR A 35 19.56 7.84 -32.06
CA TYR A 35 19.27 7.10 -30.83
C TYR A 35 19.85 7.80 -29.60
N VAL A 36 19.07 7.89 -28.53
CA VAL A 36 19.50 8.41 -27.23
C VAL A 36 19.50 7.28 -26.21
N HIS A 37 20.66 7.00 -25.62
CA HIS A 37 20.77 6.00 -24.58
C HIS A 37 20.37 6.60 -23.23
N TYR A 38 19.21 6.20 -22.73
CA TYR A 38 18.75 6.55 -21.40
C TYR A 38 19.23 5.52 -20.38
N GLN A 39 19.91 6.01 -19.35
CA GLN A 39 20.22 5.22 -18.16
C GLN A 39 19.04 5.34 -17.20
N ASN A 40 18.13 4.38 -17.30
CA ASN A 40 16.95 4.32 -16.44
C ASN A 40 17.29 3.61 -15.12
N PRO A 41 16.73 4.06 -13.98
CA PRO A 41 16.77 3.28 -12.75
C PRO A 41 16.10 1.93 -12.98
N VAL A 42 16.71 0.85 -12.48
CA VAL A 42 16.14 -0.50 -12.60
C VAL A 42 15.01 -0.67 -11.56
N PRO A 43 13.82 -1.16 -11.95
CA PRO A 43 12.77 -1.49 -11.01
C PRO A 43 13.08 -2.81 -10.30
N GLY A 44 12.90 -2.82 -8.98
CA GLY A 44 12.95 -4.00 -8.15
C GLY A 44 11.71 -4.12 -7.27
N VAL A 45 11.54 -5.31 -6.71
CA VAL A 45 10.46 -5.63 -5.79
C VAL A 45 11.02 -6.33 -4.56
N GLY A 46 10.39 -6.15 -3.41
CA GLY A 46 10.74 -6.85 -2.19
C GLY A 46 9.53 -7.20 -1.35
N LEU A 47 9.69 -8.17 -0.45
CA LEU A 47 8.58 -8.74 0.32
C LEU A 47 8.83 -8.68 1.83
N LEU A 48 7.80 -8.25 2.55
CA LEU A 48 7.64 -8.45 3.98
C LEU A 48 6.66 -9.61 4.17
N ILE A 49 7.18 -10.84 4.19
CA ILE A 49 6.36 -12.06 4.33
C ILE A 49 6.12 -12.31 5.82
N GLU A 50 4.89 -12.10 6.26
CA GLU A 50 4.45 -12.33 7.64
C GLU A 50 4.06 -13.79 7.85
N VAL A 51 4.59 -14.39 8.90
CA VAL A 51 4.17 -15.69 9.44
C VAL A 51 3.77 -15.52 10.90
N ASP A 52 3.15 -16.54 11.51
CA ASP A 52 2.45 -16.48 12.81
C ASP A 52 3.19 -15.75 13.95
N GLN A 53 4.52 -15.59 13.90
CA GLN A 53 5.30 -14.82 14.90
C GLN A 53 6.48 -13.99 14.35
N GLY A 54 6.56 -13.74 13.03
CA GLY A 54 7.72 -13.02 12.52
C GLY A 54 7.70 -12.74 11.03
N VAL A 55 8.84 -12.25 10.55
CA VAL A 55 9.06 -11.93 9.14
C VAL A 55 10.14 -12.84 8.59
N VAL A 56 9.91 -13.35 7.38
CA VAL A 56 10.92 -14.13 6.64
C VAL A 56 12.02 -13.22 6.14
N LEU A 57 13.27 -13.55 6.46
CA LEU A 57 14.46 -12.96 5.86
C LEU A 57 15.25 -14.02 5.10
N VAL A 58 16.01 -13.58 4.11
CA VAL A 58 16.95 -14.38 3.33
C VAL A 58 18.37 -13.91 3.58
N LYS A 59 19.30 -14.86 3.66
CA LYS A 59 20.73 -14.59 3.76
C LYS A 59 21.32 -14.68 2.36
N ARG A 60 21.87 -13.57 1.90
CA ARG A 60 22.30 -13.42 0.50
C ARG A 60 23.55 -14.20 0.18
N GLY A 61 23.53 -14.97 -0.90
CA GLY A 61 24.68 -15.67 -1.47
C GLY A 61 25.36 -14.96 -2.63
N GLY A 62 24.66 -14.04 -3.31
CA GLY A 62 25.17 -13.30 -4.45
C GLY A 62 26.27 -12.27 -4.15
N HIS A 63 26.79 -11.64 -5.20
CA HIS A 63 27.98 -10.76 -5.14
C HIS A 63 27.80 -9.47 -4.32
N VAL A 64 26.56 -9.02 -4.12
CA VAL A 64 26.27 -7.79 -3.37
C VAL A 64 25.92 -8.12 -1.92
N LYS A 65 26.81 -7.72 -1.00
CA LYS A 65 26.70 -7.93 0.45
C LYS A 65 26.46 -9.41 0.83
N PRO A 66 27.31 -10.35 0.38
CA PRO A 66 27.16 -11.78 0.67
C PRO A 66 27.20 -12.05 2.18
N GLY A 67 26.46 -13.06 2.61
CA GLY A 67 26.34 -13.52 3.99
C GLY A 67 25.48 -12.61 4.89
N GLN A 68 24.92 -11.52 4.36
CA GLN A 68 24.07 -10.60 5.12
C GLN A 68 22.58 -10.90 4.90
N TRP A 69 21.79 -10.65 5.94
CA TRP A 69 20.35 -10.85 5.94
C TRP A 69 19.63 -9.66 5.30
N ALA A 70 18.61 -9.94 4.51
CA ALA A 70 17.75 -8.96 3.89
C ALA A 70 16.32 -9.51 3.77
N LEU A 71 15.34 -8.62 3.57
CA LEU A 71 14.04 -9.03 3.03
C LEU A 71 14.22 -9.70 1.65
N PRO A 72 13.40 -10.71 1.30
CA PRO A 72 13.37 -11.26 -0.05
C PRO A 72 13.13 -10.17 -1.10
N SER A 73 13.88 -10.19 -2.20
CA SER A 73 13.80 -9.15 -3.23
C SER A 73 14.57 -9.49 -4.49
N GLY A 74 14.06 -9.05 -5.64
CA GLY A 74 14.77 -9.08 -6.91
C GLY A 74 14.30 -8.04 -7.90
N TYR A 75 14.68 -8.20 -9.16
CA TYR A 75 14.33 -7.27 -10.23
C TYR A 75 12.99 -7.64 -10.85
N VAL A 76 12.31 -6.63 -11.37
CA VAL A 76 11.08 -6.83 -12.16
C VAL A 76 11.51 -7.09 -13.61
N GLU A 77 11.09 -8.22 -14.17
CA GLU A 77 11.34 -8.58 -15.55
C GLU A 77 10.41 -7.81 -16.51
N ALA A 78 10.81 -7.74 -17.79
CA ALA A 78 10.13 -6.88 -18.76
C ALA A 78 8.72 -7.35 -19.16
N ASP A 79 8.39 -8.62 -18.91
CA ASP A 79 7.16 -9.30 -19.30
C ASP A 79 6.22 -9.61 -18.12
N GLU A 80 6.51 -9.08 -16.93
CA GLU A 80 5.70 -9.27 -15.71
C GLU A 80 5.30 -7.93 -15.05
N SER A 81 4.23 -7.97 -14.26
CA SER A 81 3.87 -6.91 -13.31
C SER A 81 4.75 -6.96 -12.06
N VAL A 82 4.76 -5.86 -11.30
CA VAL A 82 5.52 -5.80 -10.03
C VAL A 82 4.95 -6.80 -9.02
N GLU A 83 3.65 -7.03 -9.03
CA GLU A 83 2.96 -8.01 -8.20
C GLU A 83 3.37 -9.45 -8.57
N GLU A 84 3.41 -9.77 -9.87
CA GLU A 84 3.87 -11.08 -10.37
C GLU A 84 5.34 -11.31 -9.99
N ALA A 85 6.20 -10.30 -10.17
CA ALA A 85 7.59 -10.34 -9.72
C ALA A 85 7.70 -10.64 -8.22
N ALA A 86 6.89 -9.97 -7.38
CA ALA A 86 6.91 -10.23 -5.94
C ALA A 86 6.59 -11.71 -5.61
N ILE A 87 5.57 -12.26 -6.26
CA ILE A 87 5.14 -13.65 -6.04
C ILE A 87 6.23 -14.63 -6.53
N ARG A 88 6.84 -14.34 -7.68
CA ARG A 88 7.96 -15.11 -8.24
C ARG A 88 9.16 -15.11 -7.30
N GLU A 89 9.64 -13.94 -6.91
CA GLU A 89 10.79 -13.76 -6.01
C GLU A 89 10.57 -14.43 -4.64
N SER A 90 9.35 -14.34 -4.09
CA SER A 90 8.99 -15.09 -2.88
C SER A 90 9.22 -16.60 -3.05
N LYS A 91 8.74 -17.16 -4.16
CA LYS A 91 8.86 -18.59 -4.43
C LYS A 91 10.30 -19.02 -4.69
N GLU A 92 11.06 -18.21 -5.43
CA GLU A 92 12.45 -18.48 -5.80
C GLU A 92 13.38 -18.43 -4.60
N GLU A 93 13.33 -17.37 -3.79
CA GLU A 93 14.27 -17.18 -2.68
C GLU A 93 13.85 -17.90 -1.38
N THR A 94 12.55 -18.11 -1.17
CA THR A 94 12.01 -18.63 0.12
C THR A 94 11.22 -19.93 0.02
N GLY A 95 10.86 -20.38 -1.19
CA GLY A 95 10.03 -21.56 -1.40
C GLY A 95 8.55 -21.38 -1.00
N LEU A 96 8.15 -20.17 -0.59
CA LEU A 96 6.79 -19.87 -0.15
C LEU A 96 5.94 -19.33 -1.29
N GLU A 97 4.72 -19.85 -1.38
CA GLU A 97 3.65 -19.27 -2.19
C GLU A 97 2.90 -18.27 -1.32
N VAL A 98 2.69 -17.05 -1.83
CA VAL A 98 2.16 -15.94 -1.03
C VAL A 98 1.02 -15.23 -1.72
N THR A 99 0.14 -14.63 -0.92
CA THR A 99 -0.80 -13.59 -1.36
C THR A 99 -0.30 -12.24 -0.88
N LEU A 100 -0.25 -11.26 -1.80
CA LEU A 100 0.09 -9.87 -1.48
C LEU A 100 -1.09 -9.23 -0.75
N VAL A 101 -0.82 -8.55 0.36
CA VAL A 101 -1.83 -7.97 1.23
C VAL A 101 -1.93 -6.46 1.05
N GLU A 102 -0.79 -5.76 1.05
CA GLU A 102 -0.76 -4.32 0.85
C GLU A 102 0.62 -3.83 0.37
N LEU A 103 0.63 -2.67 -0.29
CA LEU A 103 1.84 -1.93 -0.60
C LEU A 103 2.40 -1.29 0.69
N VAL A 104 3.62 -1.67 1.07
CA VAL A 104 4.32 -1.06 2.20
C VAL A 104 4.94 0.26 1.79
N GLY A 105 5.53 0.34 0.60
CA GLY A 105 6.01 1.61 0.06
C GLY A 105 6.93 1.46 -1.14
N VAL A 106 7.23 2.60 -1.75
CA VAL A 106 8.14 2.74 -2.88
C VAL A 106 9.35 3.54 -2.43
N TYR A 107 10.54 3.00 -2.66
CA TYR A 107 11.79 3.60 -2.19
C TYR A 107 12.79 3.74 -3.33
N SER A 108 13.39 4.92 -3.44
CA SER A 108 14.50 5.14 -4.38
C SER A 108 15.83 4.83 -3.71
N PHE A 109 16.75 4.27 -4.49
CA PHE A 109 18.17 4.15 -4.12
C PHE A 109 19.03 4.78 -5.23
N PRO A 110 19.25 6.11 -5.18
CA PRO A 110 19.97 6.84 -6.23
C PRO A 110 21.49 6.77 -6.00
N GLU A 111 22.05 5.58 -5.84
CA GLU A 111 23.45 5.37 -5.44
C GLU A 111 24.43 5.43 -6.63
N GLY A 112 23.91 5.70 -7.83
CA GLY A 112 24.67 5.88 -9.06
C GLY A 112 24.89 4.55 -9.79
N PRO A 113 25.19 4.56 -11.10
CA PRO A 113 25.36 3.32 -11.86
C PRO A 113 26.47 2.41 -11.28
N PRO A 114 26.25 1.08 -11.23
CA PRO A 114 25.07 0.38 -11.75
C PRO A 114 23.86 0.38 -10.80
N GLN A 115 23.99 0.90 -9.59
CA GLN A 115 23.11 0.73 -8.43
C GLN A 115 22.05 1.84 -8.27
N SER A 116 21.57 2.44 -9.36
CA SER A 116 20.41 3.33 -9.28
C SER A 116 19.14 2.56 -9.59
N GLY A 117 18.17 2.59 -8.67
CA GLY A 117 16.89 1.93 -8.89
C GLY A 117 15.78 2.44 -8.00
N ILE A 118 14.61 1.83 -8.21
CA ILE A 118 13.43 1.97 -7.37
C ILE A 118 13.06 0.57 -6.88
N ILE A 119 12.68 0.43 -5.62
CA ILE A 119 12.19 -0.83 -5.06
C ILE A 119 10.81 -0.64 -4.44
N VAL A 120 9.89 -1.53 -4.80
CA VAL A 120 8.52 -1.58 -4.29
C VAL A 120 8.42 -2.71 -3.27
N PHE A 121 8.02 -2.39 -2.04
CA PHE A 121 7.83 -3.42 -1.01
C PHE A 121 6.36 -3.74 -0.81
N TYR A 122 6.01 -5.03 -0.87
CA TYR A 122 4.69 -5.53 -0.50
C TYR A 122 4.75 -6.29 0.82
N ARG A 123 3.68 -6.19 1.60
CA ARG A 123 3.40 -7.09 2.70
C ARG A 123 2.68 -8.30 2.14
N ALA A 124 3.08 -9.49 2.54
CA ALA A 124 2.56 -10.74 2.01
C ALA A 124 2.30 -11.76 3.12
N LYS A 125 1.40 -12.70 2.87
CA LYS A 125 1.14 -13.84 3.76
C LYS A 125 1.28 -15.15 2.98
N PRO A 126 1.89 -16.20 3.57
CA PRO A 126 1.94 -17.50 2.95
C PRO A 126 0.54 -18.08 2.74
N THR A 127 0.33 -18.65 1.56
CA THR A 127 -0.84 -19.46 1.21
C THR A 127 -0.47 -20.91 0.92
N GLY A 128 0.82 -21.21 0.78
CA GLY A 128 1.34 -22.54 0.49
C GLY A 128 2.86 -22.56 0.41
N GLY A 129 3.41 -23.69 -0.05
CA GLY A 129 4.85 -23.90 -0.13
C GLY A 129 5.49 -24.29 1.21
N SER A 130 6.81 -24.42 1.18
CA SER A 130 7.63 -24.81 2.34
C SER A 130 8.83 -23.91 2.42
N LEU A 131 9.08 -23.36 3.61
CA LEU A 131 10.18 -22.44 3.85
C LEU A 131 11.53 -23.11 3.57
N ARG A 132 12.18 -22.69 2.48
CA ARG A 132 13.47 -23.23 2.03
C ARG A 132 14.19 -22.18 1.20
N ALA A 133 15.48 -22.00 1.48
CA ALA A 133 16.32 -21.11 0.68
C ALA A 133 16.48 -21.65 -0.75
N GLY A 134 16.36 -20.76 -1.73
CA GLY A 134 16.55 -21.08 -3.14
C GLY A 134 17.26 -19.94 -3.87
N ASP A 135 17.61 -20.21 -5.12
CA ASP A 135 18.34 -19.28 -6.01
C ASP A 135 19.58 -18.66 -5.34
N ASP A 136 19.66 -17.33 -5.26
CA ASP A 136 20.75 -16.59 -4.65
C ASP A 136 20.68 -16.53 -3.11
N ALA A 137 19.69 -17.14 -2.46
CA ALA A 137 19.59 -17.23 -1.01
C ALA A 137 20.34 -18.46 -0.46
N GLN A 138 21.27 -18.24 0.47
CA GLN A 138 22.00 -19.31 1.16
C GLN A 138 21.19 -19.92 2.30
N GLU A 139 20.48 -19.06 3.04
CA GLU A 139 19.68 -19.44 4.20
C GLU A 139 18.39 -18.63 4.18
N VAL A 140 17.32 -19.19 4.74
CA VAL A 140 16.05 -18.50 4.95
C VAL A 140 15.62 -18.77 6.38
N GLN A 141 15.16 -17.73 7.09
CA GLN A 141 14.77 -17.86 8.48
C GLN A 141 13.69 -16.84 8.84
N VAL A 142 12.84 -17.22 9.78
CA VAL A 142 11.87 -16.32 10.40
C VAL A 142 12.51 -15.58 11.57
N PHE A 143 12.40 -14.26 11.57
CA PHE A 143 12.85 -13.41 12.66
C PHE A 143 11.67 -12.73 13.34
N GLN A 144 11.64 -12.80 14.67
CA GLN A 144 10.63 -12.12 15.47
C GLN A 144 10.92 -10.61 15.56
N PRO A 145 9.89 -9.77 15.78
CA PRO A 145 10.08 -8.38 16.13
C PRO A 145 11.09 -8.21 17.29
N GLY A 146 12.04 -7.29 17.12
CA GLY A 146 13.11 -7.06 18.09
C GLY A 146 14.31 -8.01 18.00
N GLN A 147 14.25 -9.05 17.16
CA GLN A 147 15.35 -9.99 16.93
C GLN A 147 15.96 -9.89 15.52
N PHE A 148 15.60 -8.84 14.78
CA PHE A 148 16.11 -8.67 13.42
C PHE A 148 17.63 -8.46 13.40
N PRO A 149 18.35 -9.17 12.51
CA PRO A 149 19.78 -8.94 12.32
C PRO A 149 20.03 -7.59 11.67
N GLU A 150 21.29 -7.16 11.67
CA GLU A 150 21.70 -5.99 10.91
C GLU A 150 21.46 -6.23 9.40
N MET A 151 20.66 -5.37 8.78
CA MET A 151 20.40 -5.42 7.33
C MET A 151 21.22 -4.36 6.60
N PRO A 152 21.94 -4.69 5.51
CA PRO A 152 22.80 -3.73 4.80
C PRO A 152 22.02 -2.60 4.12
N PHE A 153 20.87 -2.92 3.55
CA PHE A 153 20.17 -2.02 2.64
C PHE A 153 19.27 -1.06 3.39
N ARG A 154 19.45 0.24 3.13
CA ARG A 154 18.61 1.31 3.71
C ARG A 154 17.12 1.07 3.44
N THR A 155 16.77 0.71 2.20
CA THR A 155 15.39 0.51 1.76
C THR A 155 14.70 -0.63 2.50
N HIS A 156 15.41 -1.74 2.75
CA HIS A 156 14.88 -2.86 3.55
C HIS A 156 14.65 -2.45 5.01
N ARG A 157 15.60 -1.71 5.61
CA ARG A 157 15.42 -1.15 6.96
C ARG A 157 14.21 -0.21 7.02
N GLN A 158 14.04 0.66 6.02
CA GLN A 158 12.91 1.59 5.95
C GLN A 158 11.56 0.86 5.82
N ALA A 159 11.49 -0.16 4.95
CA ALA A 159 10.30 -0.99 4.80
C ALA A 159 9.95 -1.73 6.09
N LEU A 160 10.94 -2.35 6.75
CA LEU A 160 10.75 -3.06 8.00
C LEU A 160 10.34 -2.13 9.15
N GLN A 161 10.94 -0.93 9.25
CA GLN A 161 10.54 0.07 10.24
C GLN A 161 9.10 0.53 10.04
N ARG A 162 8.69 0.75 8.79
CA ARG A 162 7.30 1.08 8.46
C ARG A 162 6.35 -0.04 8.85
N TRP A 163 6.72 -1.29 8.58
CA TRP A 163 5.98 -2.46 9.00
C TRP A 163 5.84 -2.57 10.53
N LEU A 164 6.94 -2.40 11.28
CA LEU A 164 6.95 -2.39 12.74
C LEU A 164 6.04 -1.31 13.32
N ALA A 165 6.12 -0.09 12.79
CA ALA A 165 5.29 1.04 13.24
C ALA A 165 3.78 0.80 13.03
N LEU A 166 3.41 0.01 12.02
CA LEU A 166 2.02 -0.40 11.78
C LEU A 166 1.57 -1.52 12.74
N HIS A 167 2.49 -2.37 13.20
CA HIS A 167 2.22 -3.54 14.06
C HIS A 167 2.23 -3.22 15.56
N GLU A 168 3.16 -2.40 16.05
CA GLU A 168 3.20 -1.97 17.47
C GLU A 168 1.92 -1.23 17.88
N LYS A 169 1.27 -0.55 16.94
CA LYS A 169 0.03 0.17 17.17
C LYS A 169 -1.24 -0.67 16.94
N ALA A 170 -1.10 -1.91 16.47
CA ALA A 170 -2.20 -2.87 16.36
C ALA A 170 -2.36 -3.77 17.60
N ALA A 171 -1.34 -3.83 18.47
CA ALA A 171 -1.29 -4.69 19.67
C ALA A 171 -2.17 -4.22 20.86
N SER A 172 -3.34 -3.66 20.59
CA SER A 172 -4.38 -3.44 21.61
C SER A 172 -5.76 -3.68 21.02
N PRO A 173 -6.28 -4.92 21.08
CA PRO A 173 -7.66 -5.19 20.74
C PRO A 173 -8.51 -5.21 22.03
N SER A 174 -9.27 -4.15 22.25
CA SER A 174 -10.61 -4.32 22.82
C SER A 174 -11.57 -4.30 21.64
N ASP A 175 -11.82 -5.45 21.04
CA ASP A 175 -12.97 -5.58 20.14
C ASP A 175 -14.23 -5.41 20.99
N HIS A 176 -14.97 -4.33 20.73
CA HIS A 176 -16.36 -4.24 21.16
C HIS A 176 -17.18 -5.26 20.36
N HIS A 177 -17.19 -6.50 20.84
CA HIS A 177 -18.12 -7.54 20.40
C HIS A 177 -19.52 -7.22 20.92
N ASN A 178 -20.26 -6.39 20.20
CA ASN A 178 -21.72 -6.51 20.19
C ASN A 178 -22.01 -7.70 19.27
N GLY A 179 -22.55 -8.80 19.80
CA GLY A 179 -22.59 -10.13 19.17
C GLY A 179 -23.32 -10.29 17.82
N GLY A 180 -23.65 -9.21 17.10
CA GLY A 180 -24.35 -9.22 15.81
C GLY A 180 -23.48 -8.96 14.57
N PHE A 181 -22.29 -8.36 14.71
CA PHE A 181 -21.44 -8.01 13.56
C PHE A 181 -19.96 -7.91 13.94
N HIS A 182 -19.08 -7.81 12.94
CA HIS A 182 -17.67 -7.46 13.11
C HIS A 182 -17.24 -6.42 12.08
N VAL A 183 -16.19 -5.65 12.37
CA VAL A 183 -15.64 -4.63 11.46
C VAL A 183 -14.31 -5.09 10.90
N ARG A 184 -14.15 -5.03 9.59
CA ARG A 184 -12.91 -5.37 8.87
C ARG A 184 -12.63 -4.35 7.78
N GLN A 185 -11.41 -4.36 7.25
CA GLN A 185 -11.13 -3.64 6.01
C GLN A 185 -11.92 -4.30 4.86
N ALA A 186 -12.46 -3.48 3.97
CA ALA A 186 -13.19 -3.98 2.81
C ALA A 186 -12.27 -4.79 1.89
N GLU A 187 -12.83 -5.66 1.07
CA GLU A 187 -12.17 -6.46 0.04
C GLU A 187 -12.87 -6.21 -1.31
N PRO A 188 -12.25 -6.54 -2.46
CA PRO A 188 -12.87 -6.32 -3.77
C PRO A 188 -14.30 -6.87 -3.91
N PRO A 189 -14.67 -8.05 -3.37
CA PRO A 189 -16.04 -8.57 -3.43
C PRO A 189 -17.09 -7.70 -2.70
N ASP A 190 -16.69 -6.87 -1.74
CA ASP A 190 -17.62 -6.02 -0.98
C ASP A 190 -18.14 -4.83 -1.80
N GLY A 191 -17.53 -4.55 -2.97
CA GLY A 191 -17.76 -3.32 -3.73
C GLY A 191 -19.24 -3.09 -4.05
N GLN A 192 -19.97 -4.12 -4.48
CA GLN A 192 -21.40 -4.00 -4.77
C GLN A 192 -22.23 -3.65 -3.54
N SER A 193 -21.90 -4.23 -2.37
CA SER A 193 -22.59 -3.93 -1.13
C SER A 193 -22.26 -2.52 -0.62
N VAL A 194 -21.02 -2.08 -0.76
CA VAL A 194 -20.61 -0.70 -0.44
C VAL A 194 -21.35 0.30 -1.33
N LEU A 195 -21.44 0.05 -2.65
CA LEU A 195 -22.21 0.89 -3.57
C LEU A 195 -23.70 0.96 -3.19
N ALA A 196 -24.30 -0.17 -2.82
CA ALA A 196 -25.70 -0.20 -2.37
C ALA A 196 -25.92 0.65 -1.11
N LEU A 197 -24.99 0.63 -0.16
CA LEU A 197 -25.03 1.47 1.03
C LEU A 197 -24.72 2.94 0.71
N LEU A 198 -23.84 3.23 -0.24
CA LEU A 198 -23.49 4.60 -0.66
C LEU A 198 -24.71 5.33 -1.24
N ARG A 199 -25.64 4.61 -1.88
CA ARG A 199 -26.93 5.12 -2.36
C ARG A 199 -27.88 5.57 -1.24
N LEU A 200 -27.61 5.20 0.02
CA LEU A 200 -28.39 5.66 1.18
C LEU A 200 -27.99 7.08 1.64
N ILE A 201 -26.92 7.66 1.08
CA ILE A 201 -26.45 8.99 1.41
C ILE A 201 -27.11 10.00 0.46
N ASP A 202 -27.91 10.92 1.00
CA ASP A 202 -28.70 11.87 0.22
C ASP A 202 -27.85 12.74 -0.73
N ALA A 203 -26.63 13.08 -0.32
CA ALA A 203 -25.70 13.85 -1.14
C ALA A 203 -25.31 13.15 -2.46
N ASN A 204 -25.49 11.83 -2.55
CA ASN A 204 -25.09 11.00 -3.68
C ASN A 204 -26.26 10.70 -4.65
N GLN A 205 -27.48 11.19 -4.37
CA GLN A 205 -28.68 10.88 -5.17
C GLN A 205 -28.61 11.42 -6.62
N ASN A 206 -27.77 12.42 -6.89
CA ASN A 206 -27.65 13.05 -8.21
C ASN A 206 -26.52 12.45 -9.08
N LEU A 207 -25.83 11.40 -8.61
CA LEU A 207 -24.78 10.74 -9.39
C LEU A 207 -25.38 9.98 -10.58
N THR A 208 -24.76 10.14 -11.75
CA THR A 208 -25.12 9.43 -12.99
C THR A 208 -24.61 7.99 -12.98
N GLU A 209 -25.09 7.14 -13.90
CA GLU A 209 -24.57 5.76 -14.03
C GLU A 209 -23.07 5.71 -14.35
N GLU A 210 -22.55 6.69 -15.10
CA GLU A 210 -21.11 6.83 -15.37
C GLU A 210 -20.34 7.16 -14.08
N ASP A 211 -20.88 8.04 -13.23
CA ASP A 211 -20.30 8.34 -11.92
C ASP A 211 -20.25 7.08 -11.03
N TRP A 212 -21.30 6.27 -11.02
CA TRP A 212 -21.35 5.01 -10.25
C TRP A 212 -20.31 3.99 -10.72
N SER A 213 -20.10 3.87 -12.04
CA SER A 213 -19.02 3.06 -12.61
C SER A 213 -17.65 3.54 -12.13
N ALA A 214 -17.41 4.85 -12.15
CA ALA A 214 -16.17 5.44 -11.67
C ALA A 214 -15.97 5.26 -10.15
N VAL A 215 -17.05 5.32 -9.35
CA VAL A 215 -17.00 5.01 -7.90
C VAL A 215 -16.56 3.56 -7.67
N TYR A 216 -17.11 2.61 -8.42
CA TYR A 216 -16.71 1.20 -8.31
C TYR A 216 -15.23 1.00 -8.65
N GLN A 217 -14.75 1.62 -9.74
CA GLN A 217 -13.34 1.57 -10.11
C GLN A 217 -12.42 2.12 -9.01
N ARG A 218 -12.74 3.30 -8.43
CA ARG A 218 -11.98 3.87 -7.31
C ARG A 218 -11.97 2.95 -6.08
N PHE A 219 -13.09 2.28 -5.80
CA PHE A 219 -13.18 1.30 -4.72
C PHE A 219 -12.26 0.09 -4.95
N CYS A 220 -12.09 -0.34 -6.21
CA CYS A 220 -11.20 -1.45 -6.56
C CYS A 220 -9.72 -1.03 -6.55
N GLU A 221 -9.39 0.16 -7.05
CA GLU A 221 -8.00 0.63 -7.22
C GLU A 221 -7.35 1.14 -5.92
N ARG A 222 -8.13 1.69 -4.97
CA ARG A 222 -7.73 2.06 -3.59
C ARG A 222 -6.40 2.79 -3.40
N GLN A 223 -5.97 3.63 -4.34
CA GLN A 223 -4.63 4.24 -4.27
C GLN A 223 -4.42 5.18 -3.05
N THR A 224 -5.48 5.79 -2.50
CA THR A 224 -5.42 6.69 -1.32
C THR A 224 -6.64 6.59 -0.40
N LEU A 225 -7.50 5.59 -0.62
CA LEU A 225 -8.78 5.42 0.04
C LEU A 225 -8.77 4.12 0.85
N THR A 226 -9.00 4.22 2.15
CA THR A 226 -9.22 3.05 3.02
C THR A 226 -10.70 2.94 3.33
N VAL A 227 -11.29 1.77 3.06
CA VAL A 227 -12.69 1.49 3.36
C VAL A 227 -12.77 0.41 4.42
N PHE A 228 -13.52 0.66 5.49
CA PHE A 228 -13.90 -0.35 6.47
C PHE A 228 -15.36 -0.73 6.26
N VAL A 229 -15.67 -2.01 6.42
CA VAL A 229 -17.01 -2.57 6.36
C VAL A 229 -17.37 -3.23 7.67
N ALA A 230 -18.65 -3.12 8.04
CA ALA A 230 -19.24 -3.92 9.09
C ALA A 230 -19.99 -5.08 8.42
N GLU A 231 -19.64 -6.31 8.76
CA GLU A 231 -20.26 -7.51 8.22
C GLU A 231 -21.11 -8.20 9.30
N SER A 232 -22.32 -8.60 8.93
CA SER A 232 -23.23 -9.29 9.84
C SER A 232 -22.70 -10.68 10.20
N ASN A 233 -22.67 -11.00 11.50
CA ASN A 233 -22.36 -12.35 11.98
C ASN A 233 -23.55 -13.31 11.82
N THR A 234 -24.77 -12.78 11.69
CA THR A 234 -25.98 -13.59 11.51
C THR A 234 -26.28 -13.90 10.04
N THR A 235 -25.74 -13.11 9.12
CA THR A 235 -25.83 -13.34 7.67
C THR A 235 -24.44 -13.15 7.05
N PRO A 236 -23.60 -14.20 7.00
CA PRO A 236 -22.25 -14.12 6.46
C PRO A 236 -22.22 -13.55 5.03
N GLY A 237 -21.24 -12.71 4.73
CA GLY A 237 -21.10 -12.00 3.45
C GLY A 237 -22.02 -10.78 3.30
N ARG A 238 -22.92 -10.51 4.26
CA ARG A 238 -23.76 -9.31 4.23
C ARG A 238 -23.04 -8.13 4.89
N VAL A 239 -22.56 -7.21 4.08
CA VAL A 239 -22.09 -5.90 4.55
C VAL A 239 -23.29 -5.05 4.96
N ILE A 240 -23.30 -4.61 6.22
CA ILE A 240 -24.39 -3.84 6.87
C ILE A 240 -24.00 -2.39 7.18
N GLY A 241 -22.74 -2.02 6.96
CA GLY A 241 -22.27 -0.65 7.09
C GLY A 241 -20.88 -0.48 6.49
N PHE A 242 -20.51 0.76 6.18
CA PHE A 242 -19.16 1.09 5.75
C PHE A 242 -18.76 2.51 6.18
N VAL A 243 -17.45 2.76 6.16
CA VAL A 243 -16.85 4.09 6.25
C VAL A 243 -15.65 4.17 5.31
N ALA A 244 -15.57 5.25 4.54
CA ALA A 244 -14.46 5.56 3.65
C ALA A 244 -13.59 6.68 4.25
N LEU A 245 -12.29 6.46 4.26
CA LEU A 245 -11.27 7.36 4.79
C LEU A 245 -10.25 7.69 3.70
N SER A 246 -10.07 8.96 3.37
CA SER A 246 -8.96 9.42 2.54
C SER A 246 -7.81 9.95 3.40
N LEU A 247 -6.57 9.82 2.92
CA LEU A 247 -5.36 10.17 3.65
C LEU A 247 -4.56 11.23 2.90
N VAL A 248 -4.15 12.28 3.62
CA VAL A 248 -3.33 13.36 3.08
C VAL A 248 -2.08 13.53 3.94
N GLN A 249 -0.91 13.41 3.32
CA GLN A 249 0.36 13.71 3.97
C GLN A 249 0.70 15.19 3.80
N THR A 250 1.08 15.86 4.88
CA THR A 250 1.54 17.25 4.87
C THR A 250 2.94 17.34 5.47
N LEU A 251 3.64 18.45 5.25
CA LEU A 251 4.97 18.69 5.85
C LEU A 251 4.94 18.65 7.39
N THR A 252 3.78 18.89 8.01
CA THR A 252 3.60 18.93 9.48
C THR A 252 2.94 17.67 10.04
N GLY A 253 2.73 16.63 9.22
CA GLY A 253 2.12 15.37 9.64
C GLY A 253 0.95 14.92 8.77
N GLY A 254 0.44 13.72 9.05
CA GLY A 254 -0.69 13.14 8.34
C GLY A 254 -2.02 13.74 8.79
N ARG A 255 -2.97 13.81 7.85
CA ARG A 255 -4.38 14.19 8.06
C ARG A 255 -5.27 13.14 7.39
N GLY A 256 -6.46 12.91 7.94
CA GLY A 256 -7.46 12.00 7.37
C GLY A 256 -8.79 12.70 7.14
N TRP A 257 -9.56 12.25 6.15
CA TRP A 257 -10.92 12.72 5.91
C TRP A 257 -11.88 11.54 5.85
N ILE A 258 -12.90 11.55 6.70
CA ILE A 258 -14.06 10.68 6.58
C ILE A 258 -14.90 11.23 5.43
N GLU A 259 -14.89 10.52 4.30
CA GLU A 259 -15.57 10.92 3.07
C GLU A 259 -17.05 10.55 3.15
N ASP A 260 -17.33 9.24 3.20
CA ASP A 260 -18.66 8.67 3.19
C ASP A 260 -18.81 7.63 4.29
N MET A 261 -19.97 7.62 4.93
CA MET A 261 -20.30 6.66 5.97
C MET A 261 -21.79 6.35 5.94
N ALA A 262 -22.14 5.07 5.91
CA ALA A 262 -23.53 4.63 5.96
C ALA A 262 -23.70 3.33 6.73
N VAL A 263 -24.90 3.18 7.32
CA VAL A 263 -25.35 1.95 7.97
C VAL A 263 -26.71 1.58 7.36
N ALA A 264 -26.86 0.31 7.02
CA ALA A 264 -28.09 -0.29 6.51
C ALA A 264 -29.26 0.06 7.44
N VAL A 265 -30.40 0.41 6.85
CA VAL A 265 -31.54 1.00 7.59
C VAL A 265 -32.01 0.10 8.73
N ASP A 266 -32.01 -1.21 8.51
CA ASP A 266 -32.41 -2.26 9.45
C ASP A 266 -31.41 -2.53 10.58
N TYR A 267 -30.17 -2.00 10.49
CA TYR A 267 -29.12 -2.16 11.52
C TYR A 267 -28.77 -0.84 12.23
N ARG A 268 -29.57 0.23 12.02
CA ARG A 268 -29.33 1.54 12.64
C ARG A 268 -29.72 1.51 14.11
N GLY A 269 -28.78 1.93 14.98
CA GLY A 269 -28.98 1.96 16.43
C GLY A 269 -28.35 0.78 17.17
N GLU A 270 -27.78 -0.19 16.44
CA GLU A 270 -27.11 -1.37 17.01
C GLU A 270 -25.62 -1.16 17.32
N GLY A 271 -25.13 0.07 17.20
CA GLY A 271 -23.72 0.42 17.43
C GLY A 271 -22.81 0.26 16.21
N VAL A 272 -23.31 -0.19 15.05
CA VAL A 272 -22.52 -0.36 13.81
C VAL A 272 -21.74 0.90 13.43
N GLY A 273 -22.40 2.07 13.46
CA GLY A 273 -21.75 3.33 13.14
C GLY A 273 -20.61 3.68 14.13
N ALA A 274 -20.82 3.45 15.43
CA ALA A 274 -19.80 3.71 16.44
C ALA A 274 -18.58 2.79 16.24
N ALA A 275 -18.80 1.51 15.96
CA ALA A 275 -17.73 0.54 15.71
C ALA A 275 -16.93 0.86 14.44
N LEU A 276 -17.61 1.30 13.36
CA LEU A 276 -16.94 1.78 12.14
C LEU A 276 -16.07 3.00 12.42
N LEU A 277 -16.60 4.00 13.15
CA LEU A 277 -15.85 5.19 13.51
C LEU A 277 -14.66 4.85 14.42
N GLU A 278 -14.82 3.93 15.36
CA GLU A 278 -13.73 3.44 16.20
C GLU A 278 -12.65 2.74 15.37
N ALA A 279 -13.00 1.92 14.38
CA ALA A 279 -12.05 1.33 13.45
C ALA A 279 -11.29 2.41 12.65
N THR A 280 -11.98 3.46 12.22
CA THR A 280 -11.36 4.64 11.58
C THR A 280 -10.39 5.36 12.51
N LEU A 281 -10.78 5.63 13.76
CA LEU A 281 -9.93 6.30 14.75
C LEU A 281 -8.69 5.44 15.09
N ARG A 282 -8.87 4.13 15.28
CA ARG A 282 -7.76 3.19 15.45
C ARG A 282 -6.81 3.25 14.26
N HIS A 283 -7.33 3.25 13.03
CA HIS A 283 -6.50 3.36 11.83
C HIS A 283 -5.77 4.72 11.73
N ALA A 284 -6.46 5.83 12.02
CA ALA A 284 -5.86 7.16 12.06
C ALA A 284 -4.72 7.25 13.08
N ASN A 285 -4.91 6.70 14.28
CA ASN A 285 -3.87 6.62 15.32
C ASN A 285 -2.68 5.76 14.87
N ARG A 286 -2.95 4.61 14.21
CA ARG A 286 -1.90 3.77 13.60
C ARG A 286 -1.02 4.56 12.62
N LEU A 287 -1.63 5.43 11.83
CA LEU A 287 -0.92 6.28 10.86
C LEU A 287 -0.33 7.57 11.45
N SER A 288 -0.38 7.76 12.78
CA SER A 288 0.04 9.02 13.43
C SER A 288 -0.62 10.25 12.81
N LEU A 289 -1.89 10.15 12.42
CA LEU A 289 -2.60 11.32 11.91
C LEU A 289 -2.77 12.32 13.05
N THR A 290 -2.50 13.58 12.74
CA THR A 290 -2.64 14.68 13.70
C THR A 290 -4.07 15.17 13.79
N HIS A 291 -4.84 15.01 12.70
CA HIS A 291 -6.20 15.50 12.58
C HIS A 291 -7.03 14.56 11.72
N LEU A 292 -8.30 14.41 12.09
CA LEU A 292 -9.33 13.72 11.33
C LEU A 292 -10.46 14.71 11.05
N TYR A 293 -10.84 14.82 9.78
CA TYR A 293 -11.87 15.75 9.31
C TYR A 293 -13.07 14.96 8.82
N VAL A 294 -14.26 15.56 8.94
CA VAL A 294 -15.50 15.04 8.36
C VAL A 294 -16.38 16.23 7.98
N ASN A 295 -17.00 16.17 6.80
CA ASN A 295 -17.96 17.19 6.41
C ASN A 295 -19.35 16.85 6.93
N ILE A 296 -19.72 17.42 8.07
CA ILE A 296 -21.03 17.20 8.69
C ILE A 296 -22.16 18.06 8.07
N GLU A 297 -21.83 19.10 7.29
CA GLU A 297 -22.83 19.96 6.67
C GLU A 297 -23.66 19.20 5.63
N ARG A 298 -23.02 18.30 4.89
CA ARG A 298 -23.69 17.43 3.90
C ARG A 298 -24.46 16.26 4.53
N GLY A 299 -24.30 16.04 5.83
CA GLY A 299 -24.92 14.92 6.56
C GLY A 299 -26.32 15.25 7.10
N SER A 300 -27.10 14.19 7.34
CA SER A 300 -28.40 14.29 8.03
C SER A 300 -28.25 14.81 9.48
N THR A 301 -29.33 15.33 10.07
CA THR A 301 -29.34 15.77 11.48
C THR A 301 -28.83 14.69 12.44
N ARG A 302 -29.15 13.42 12.17
CA ARG A 302 -28.67 12.27 12.95
C ARG A 302 -27.17 12.04 12.79
N ALA A 303 -26.63 12.20 11.58
CA ALA A 303 -25.20 12.09 11.33
C ALA A 303 -24.41 13.20 12.04
N ARG A 304 -24.92 14.45 12.01
CA ARG A 304 -24.32 15.57 12.74
C ARG A 304 -24.25 15.30 14.24
N ALA A 305 -25.36 14.89 14.84
CA ALA A 305 -25.42 14.55 16.26
C ALA A 305 -24.47 13.39 16.62
N PHE A 306 -24.36 12.38 15.76
CA PHE A 306 -23.45 11.26 15.95
C PHE A 306 -21.98 11.70 15.98
N PHE A 307 -21.51 12.48 15.00
CA PHE A 307 -20.12 12.95 14.97
C PHE A 307 -19.81 13.93 16.11
N GLN A 308 -20.74 14.82 16.45
CA GLN A 308 -20.59 15.71 17.61
C GLN A 308 -20.47 14.92 18.92
N ALA A 309 -21.28 13.88 19.12
CA ALA A 309 -21.18 13.01 20.28
C ALA A 309 -19.85 12.24 20.33
N ALA A 310 -19.24 11.97 19.18
CA ALA A 310 -17.90 11.37 19.07
C ALA A 310 -16.75 12.37 19.26
N GLY A 311 -17.04 13.64 19.58
CA GLY A 311 -16.03 14.66 19.88
C GLY A 311 -15.55 15.46 18.66
N PHE A 312 -16.18 15.32 17.49
CA PHE A 312 -15.91 16.21 16.37
C PHE A 312 -16.49 17.59 16.66
N ALA A 313 -15.62 18.60 16.71
CA ALA A 313 -16.00 19.99 16.87
C ALA A 313 -16.25 20.66 15.52
N ASP A 314 -17.12 21.66 15.51
CA ASP A 314 -17.29 22.53 14.35
C ASP A 314 -15.98 23.29 14.10
N SER A 315 -15.42 23.13 12.91
CA SER A 315 -14.22 23.84 12.47
C SER A 315 -14.49 24.53 11.13
N SER A 316 -13.87 25.70 10.92
CA SER A 316 -14.04 26.48 9.69
C SER A 316 -13.18 25.89 8.56
N ILE A 317 -13.63 24.79 7.97
CA ILE A 317 -13.09 24.31 6.69
C ILE A 317 -13.83 25.03 5.58
N SER A 318 -13.13 25.93 4.87
CA SER A 318 -13.68 26.57 3.67
C SER A 318 -13.28 25.78 2.42
N TYR A 319 -14.21 25.66 1.48
CA TYR A 319 -13.93 25.05 0.18
C TYR A 319 -14.35 25.99 -0.96
N LEU A 320 -13.62 25.93 -2.07
CA LEU A 320 -13.98 26.57 -3.33
C LEU A 320 -14.17 25.47 -4.37
N ARG A 321 -15.33 25.44 -5.02
CA ARG A 321 -15.58 24.50 -6.13
C ARG A 321 -14.77 24.96 -7.35
N ILE A 322 -13.78 24.17 -7.74
CA ILE A 322 -13.04 24.37 -8.99
C ILE A 322 -13.88 23.77 -10.13
N ARG A 323 -13.96 24.48 -11.26
CA ARG A 323 -14.67 24.03 -12.47
C ARG A 323 -13.86 22.98 -13.21
#